data_AF-A0AAE3WA89-F1
#
_entry.id   AF-A0AAE3WA89-F1
#
_cell.length_a   1.000
_cell.length_b   1.000
_cell.length_c   1.000
_cell.angle_alpha   90.00
_cell.angle_beta   90.00
_cell.angle_gamma   90.00
#
_symmetry.space_group_name_H-M   'P 1'
#
loop_
_entity.id
_entity.type
_entity.pdbx_description
1 polymer ?
#
loop_
_entity_poly.entity_id
_entity_poly.type
_entity_poly.pdbx_seq_one_letter_code
_entity_poly.pdbx_strand_id
1 'polypeptide(L)' 'MADIVNLNRARKQKARLQKKAQADENAVKFGRNKAQKSLDKARAEKASRDLDGKKRDE' A
#
# COMPACT_ATOMS: atom_id res chain seq x y z
N MET A 1 22.53 -26.23 32.20
CA MET A 1 21.61 -26.63 31.12
C MET A 1 21.73 -25.56 30.04
N ALA A 2 22.22 -25.90 28.85
CA ALA A 2 22.38 -24.91 27.79
C ALA A 2 21.05 -24.75 27.04
N ASP A 3 20.51 -23.54 26.98
CA ASP A 3 19.32 -23.24 26.19
C ASP A 3 19.64 -23.39 24.70
N ILE A 4 19.08 -24.42 24.08
CA ILE A 4 19.22 -24.67 22.63
C ILE A 4 18.34 -23.66 21.90
N VAL A 5 18.87 -22.46 21.67
CA VAL A 5 18.18 -21.42 20.90
C VAL A 5 18.22 -21.74 19.41
N ASN A 6 17.04 -21.92 18.82
CA ASN A 6 16.90 -22.14 17.39
C ASN A 6 17.13 -20.83 16.61
N LEU A 7 18.36 -20.67 16.10
CA LEU A 7 18.78 -19.51 15.30
C LEU A 7 17.92 -19.27 14.06
N ASN A 8 17.33 -20.32 13.47
CA ASN A 8 16.44 -20.17 12.31
C ASN A 8 15.13 -19.47 12.69
N ARG A 9 14.57 -19.78 13.87
CA ARG A 9 13.38 -19.08 14.39
C ARG A 9 13.69 -17.61 14.66
N ALA A 10 14.83 -17.32 15.29
CA ALA A 10 15.27 -15.94 15.56
C ALA A 10 15.46 -15.14 14.25
N ARG A 11 16.11 -15.72 13.23
CA ARG A 11 16.28 -15.07 11.92
C ARG A 11 14.94 -14.81 11.23
N LYS A 12 14.01 -15.78 11.25
CA LYS A 12 12.66 -15.63 10.68
C LYS A 12 11.87 -14.54 11.39
N GLN A 13 11.97 -14.46 12.72
CA GLN A 13 11.33 -13.41 13.51
C GLN A 13 11.89 -12.03 13.15
N LYS A 14 13.23 -11.89 13.09
CA LYS A 14 13.88 -10.64 12.66
C LYS A 14 13.43 -10.21 11.26
N ALA A 15 13.38 -11.13 10.30
CA ALA A 15 12.91 -10.84 8.95
C ALA A 15 11.43 -10.41 8.92
N ARG A 16 10.58 -11.01 9.74
CA ARG A 16 9.16 -10.62 9.88
C ARG A 16 9.01 -9.22 10.48
N LEU A 17 9.80 -8.89 11.50
CA LEU A 17 9.81 -7.55 12.10
C LEU A 17 10.27 -6.48 11.12
N GLN A 18 11.34 -6.74 10.36
CA GLN A 18 11.83 -5.84 9.31
C GLN A 18 10.78 -5.59 8.22
N LYS A 19 10.10 -6.65 7.76
CA LYS A 19 9.00 -6.52 6.79
C LYS A 19 7.84 -5.69 7.33
N LYS A 20 7.51 -5.82 8.63
CA LYS A 20 6.46 -5.02 9.26
C LYS A 20 6.84 -3.54 9.31
N ALA A 21 8.06 -3.22 9.75
CA ALA A 21 8.56 -1.84 9.77
C ALA A 21 8.56 -1.21 8.37
N GLN A 22 9.01 -1.93 7.34
CA GLN A 22 8.94 -1.47 5.95
C GLN A 22 7.50 -1.28 5.46
N ALA A 23 6.57 -2.15 5.87
CA ALA A 23 5.16 -2.01 5.52
C ALA A 23 4.54 -0.76 6.19
N ASP A 24 4.87 -0.49 7.45
CA ASP A 24 4.41 0.69 8.17
C ASP A 24 5.00 1.97 7.55
N GLU A 25 6.30 1.97 7.22
CA GLU A 25 6.93 3.06 6.48
C GLU A 25 6.28 3.29 5.11
N ASN A 26 5.96 2.21 4.38
CA ASN A 26 5.30 2.31 3.09
C ASN A 26 3.84 2.75 3.23
N ALA A 27 3.16 2.40 4.31
CA ALA A 27 1.81 2.87 4.61
C ALA A 27 1.82 4.40 4.85
N VAL A 28 2.83 4.92 5.54
CA VAL A 28 3.01 6.36 5.75
C VAL A 28 3.46 7.06 4.46
N LYS A 29 4.52 6.55 3.82
CA LYS A 29 5.13 7.15 2.61
C LYS A 29 4.20 7.12 1.41
N PHE A 30 3.51 6.00 1.22
CA PHE A 30 2.65 5.81 0.05
C PHE A 30 1.18 6.00 0.32
N GLY A 31 0.75 6.14 1.60
CA GLY A 31 -0.43 6.83 2.15
C GLY A 31 -1.83 6.39 1.68
N ARG A 32 -1.90 5.80 0.49
CA ARG A 32 -3.10 5.37 -0.20
C ARG A 32 -2.99 3.88 -0.36
N ASN A 33 -3.87 3.17 0.32
CA ASN A 33 -4.06 1.74 0.11
C ASN A 33 -4.55 1.50 -1.34
N LYS A 34 -4.43 0.26 -1.85
CA LYS A 34 -4.86 -0.07 -3.23
C LYS A 34 -6.33 0.30 -3.48
N ALA A 35 -7.20 0.14 -2.49
CA ALA A 35 -8.62 0.48 -2.59
C ALA A 35 -8.88 1.98 -2.70
N GLN A 36 -8.12 2.81 -1.98
CA GLN A 36 -8.15 4.27 -2.06
C GLN A 36 -7.63 4.74 -3.42
N LYS A 37 -6.52 4.15 -3.90
CA LYS A 37 -6.02 4.43 -5.26
C LYS A 37 -7.06 4.08 -6.34
N SER A 38 -7.75 2.95 -6.22
CA SER A 38 -8.80 2.58 -7.18
C SER A 38 -10.02 3.48 -7.09
N LEU A 39 -10.43 3.89 -5.88
CA LEU A 39 -11.53 4.84 -5.70
C LEU A 39 -11.19 6.21 -6.28
N ASP A 40 -9.98 6.71 -6.04
CA ASP A 40 -9.52 7.99 -6.61
C ASP A 40 -9.45 7.92 -8.13
N LYS A 41 -8.96 6.82 -8.69
CA LYS A 41 -8.94 6.61 -10.14
C LYS A 41 -10.35 6.60 -10.73
N ALA A 42 -11.27 5.86 -10.12
CA ALA A 42 -12.67 5.81 -10.57
C ALA A 42 -13.36 7.18 -10.47
N ARG A 43 -13.05 7.96 -9.42
CA ARG A 43 -13.54 9.34 -9.27
C ARG A 43 -12.98 10.28 -10.34
N ALA A 44 -11.68 10.17 -10.63
CA ALA A 44 -11.04 10.95 -11.69
C ALA A 44 -11.60 10.60 -13.08
N GLU A 45 -11.80 9.31 -13.38
CA GLU A 45 -12.42 8.86 -14.63
C GLU A 45 -13.88 9.30 -14.77
N LYS A 46 -14.64 9.31 -13.67
CA LYS A 46 -15.99 9.87 -13.67
C LYS A 46 -15.96 11.37 -13.94
N ALA A 47 -15.10 12.12 -13.26
CA ALA A 47 -14.96 13.56 -13.46
C ALA A 47 -14.53 13.89 -14.90
N SER A 48 -13.59 13.13 -15.48
CA SER A 48 -13.21 13.28 -16.90
C SER A 48 -14.40 13.09 -17.82
N ARG A 49 -15.15 11.99 -17.66
CA ARG A 49 -16.34 11.71 -18.49
C ARG A 49 -17.42 12.78 -18.33
N ASP A 50 -17.65 13.25 -17.11
CA ASP A 50 -18.62 14.31 -16.83
C ASP A 50 -18.19 15.64 -17.47
N LEU A 51 -16.89 15.92 -17.57
CA LEU A 51 -16.36 17.10 -18.26
C LEU A 51 -16.38 16.94 -19.77
N ASP A 52 -16.01 15.78 -20.29
CA ASP A 52 -16.02 15.48 -21.72
C ASP A 52 -17.45 15.52 -22.28
N GLY A 53 -18.44 14.99 -21.56
CA GLY A 53 -19.85 15.12 -21.94
C GLY A 53 -20.42 16.55 -21.82
N LYS A 54 -19.69 17.46 -21.17
CA LYS A 54 -20.03 18.89 -21.06
C LYS A 54 -19.22 19.76 -22.01
N LYS A 55 -18.19 19.22 -22.67
CA LYS A 55 -17.52 19.93 -23.76
C LYS A 55 -18.52 20.04 -24.90
N ARG A 56 -18.85 21.28 -25.26
CA ARG A 56 -19.50 21.58 -26.53
C ARG A 56 -18.38 21.62 -27.56
N ASP A 57 -18.46 20.75 -28.56
CA ASP A 57 -17.63 20.84 -29.74
C ASP A 57 -17.98 22.15 -30.46
N GLU A 58 -17.08 23.13 -30.40
CA GLU A 58 -17.00 24.22 -31.39
C GLU A 58 -16.08 23.79 -32.52
#